data_AF-E1YA75-F1
#
_entry.id   AF-E1YA75-F1
#
_cell.length_a   1.000
_cell.length_b   1.000
_cell.length_c   1.000
_cell.angle_alpha   90.00
_cell.angle_beta   90.00
_cell.angle_gamma   90.00
#
_symmetry.space_group_name_H-M   'P 1'
#
loop_
_entity.id
_entity.type
_entity.pdbx_description
1 polymer ?
#
loop_
_entity_poly.entity_id
_entity_poly.type
_entity_poly.pdbx_seq_one_letter_code
_entity_poly.pdbx_strand_id
1 'polypeptide(L)'
;MWNTIQRQLFPALENELGPISAKDKEFIKIVSLLDLRSHMNKFRWHGFGRKRKDRISIAKAFVAKMVFKFDHTDTLIEYLKKCDDTRRLCGWENAFQIPSKATFSRAFKEFADSRLPQNIHEAMVIKYCGQKLAGHISRDATAIEAREKPVKTEKDEVTPGPKRKRGRPRKGEVLPSKPEKRVDLQATRSLEDNLNDLPTHCNVGTKKNSKGYKETWIGYKLHLDCIDGDIPISAILTAASLHDSQVAIPLAQMSSKRVANLYDLMDAAYDSPQIHEFSKSLGHRPIVDNNPRCGEKVLMDPATKSRFAQRTSAERVNSNLKDNYGGRNIRVQGATKVMAHLMFGIISITAMQIFRLLQ
;
A
#
# COMPACT_ATOMS: atom_id res chain seq x y z
N MET A 1 9.27 16.73 19.15
CA MET A 1 8.30 16.88 18.04
C MET A 1 6.85 16.86 18.52
N TRP A 2 6.35 15.79 19.14
CA TRP A 2 4.96 15.73 19.64
C TRP A 2 4.62 16.83 20.65
N ASN A 3 5.43 16.96 21.71
CA ASN A 3 5.27 18.03 22.70
C ASN A 3 5.35 19.43 22.08
N THR A 4 6.17 19.61 21.04
CA THR A 4 6.29 20.87 20.27
C THR A 4 5.01 21.15 19.47
N ILE A 5 4.45 20.15 18.81
CA ILE A 5 3.22 20.28 18.02
C ILE A 5 2.03 20.63 18.93
N GLN A 6 1.86 19.92 20.05
CA GLN A 6 0.73 20.17 20.95
C GLN A 6 0.86 21.46 21.76
N ARG A 7 2.05 21.79 22.26
CA ARG A 7 2.22 22.94 23.17
C ARG A 7 2.51 24.25 22.45
N GLN A 8 2.99 24.21 21.20
CA GLN A 8 3.39 25.41 20.46
C GLN A 8 2.64 25.55 19.14
N LEU A 9 2.63 24.51 18.29
CA LEU A 9 2.05 24.63 16.95
C LEU A 9 0.52 24.77 16.99
N PHE A 10 -0.21 23.93 17.74
CA PHE A 10 -1.66 24.03 17.79
C PHE A 10 -2.16 25.32 18.43
N PRO A 11 -1.63 25.78 19.58
CA PRO A 11 -2.02 27.08 20.13
C PRO A 11 -1.71 28.25 19.19
N ALA A 12 -0.55 28.24 18.52
CA ALA A 12 -0.19 29.29 17.56
C ALA A 12 -1.14 29.31 16.35
N LEU A 13 -1.49 28.13 15.82
CA LEU A 13 -2.45 28.03 14.72
C LEU A 13 -3.88 28.39 15.16
N GLU A 14 -4.28 28.01 16.38
CA GLU A 14 -5.59 28.38 16.94
C GLU A 14 -5.72 29.90 17.12
N ASN A 15 -4.62 30.58 17.45
CA ASN A 15 -4.58 32.05 17.52
C ASN A 15 -4.72 32.73 16.14
N GLU A 16 -4.20 32.13 15.06
CA GLU A 16 -4.27 32.71 13.71
C GLU A 16 -5.50 32.30 12.88
N LEU A 17 -6.02 31.09 13.10
CA LEU A 17 -7.11 30.50 12.31
C LEU A 17 -8.41 30.33 13.11
N GLY A 18 -8.37 30.48 14.44
CA GLY A 18 -9.49 30.13 15.31
C GLY A 18 -9.52 28.64 15.68
N PRO A 19 -10.60 28.14 16.28
CA PRO A 19 -10.67 26.78 16.82
C PRO A 19 -10.49 25.71 15.73
N ILE A 20 -9.41 24.91 15.85
CA ILE A 20 -9.04 23.90 14.86
C ILE A 20 -9.86 22.61 15.07
N SER A 21 -10.51 22.13 14.02
CA SER A 21 -11.30 20.89 14.05
C SER A 21 -10.43 19.65 14.31
N ALA A 22 -11.04 18.56 14.79
CA ALA A 22 -10.31 17.30 15.02
C ALA A 22 -9.66 16.75 13.74
N LYS A 23 -10.30 16.91 12.58
CA LYS A 23 -9.74 16.51 11.28
C LYS A 23 -8.60 17.40 10.83
N ASP A 24 -8.67 18.70 11.10
CA ASP A 24 -7.55 19.61 10.82
C ASP A 24 -6.36 19.29 11.72
N LYS A 25 -6.57 18.96 13.01
CA LYS A 25 -5.51 18.47 13.90
C LYS A 25 -4.88 17.17 13.39
N GLU A 26 -5.68 16.25 12.88
CA GLU A 26 -5.20 15.03 12.21
C GLU A 26 -4.36 15.37 10.97
N PHE A 27 -4.85 16.25 10.11
CA PHE A 27 -4.16 16.69 8.90
C PHE A 27 -2.81 17.36 9.21
N ILE A 28 -2.75 18.26 10.19
CA ILE A 28 -1.53 18.95 10.62
C ILE A 28 -0.50 17.94 11.11
N LYS A 29 -0.91 16.97 11.95
CA LYS A 29 -0.04 15.89 12.40
C LYS A 29 0.56 15.19 11.21
N ILE A 30 -0.27 14.67 10.29
CA ILE A 30 0.21 13.94 9.12
C ILE A 30 1.22 14.77 8.32
N VAL A 31 0.86 15.99 7.94
CA VAL A 31 1.71 16.88 7.12
C VAL A 31 3.05 17.18 7.79
N SER A 32 3.10 17.27 9.12
CA SER A 32 4.35 17.50 9.86
C SER A 32 5.34 16.34 9.77
N LEU A 33 4.89 15.11 9.52
CA LEU A 33 5.75 13.93 9.39
C LEU A 33 6.24 13.64 7.96
N LEU A 34 5.54 14.15 6.95
CA LEU A 34 5.78 13.83 5.54
C LEU A 34 7.13 14.31 5.00
N ASP A 35 7.76 15.28 5.66
CA ASP A 35 8.95 15.99 5.15
C ASP A 35 8.87 16.30 3.65
N LEU A 36 7.75 16.89 3.20
CA LEU A 36 7.49 17.08 1.77
C LEU A 36 8.62 17.83 1.05
N ARG A 37 9.33 18.72 1.75
CA ARG A 37 10.39 19.54 1.14
C ARG A 37 11.53 18.70 0.58
N SER A 38 11.99 17.67 1.29
CA SER A 38 13.11 16.83 0.86
C SER A 38 12.79 16.03 -0.41
N HIS A 39 11.51 15.70 -0.63
CA HIS A 39 11.05 14.94 -1.79
C HIS A 39 10.65 15.79 -3.01
N MET A 40 10.70 17.13 -2.91
CA MET A 40 10.13 18.02 -3.93
C MET A 40 11.14 18.57 -4.94
N ASN A 41 12.42 18.24 -4.80
CA ASN A 41 13.49 18.73 -5.69
C ASN A 41 13.20 18.44 -7.18
N LYS A 42 12.66 17.26 -7.50
CA LYS A 42 12.29 16.87 -8.87
C LYS A 42 11.18 17.72 -9.49
N PHE A 43 10.38 18.41 -8.68
CA PHE A 43 9.26 19.23 -9.16
C PHE A 43 9.56 20.73 -9.13
N ARG A 44 10.78 21.13 -8.76
CA ARG A 44 11.20 22.53 -8.82
C ARG A 44 11.10 23.00 -10.27
N TRP A 45 10.51 24.18 -10.43
CA TRP A 45 10.39 24.81 -11.74
C TRP A 45 11.73 25.37 -12.15
N HIS A 46 12.24 24.90 -13.29
CA HIS A 46 13.44 25.41 -13.94
C HIS A 46 13.05 25.75 -15.38
N GLY A 47 13.17 27.03 -15.78
CA GLY A 47 12.90 27.45 -17.15
C GLY A 47 12.45 28.90 -17.26
N PHE A 48 12.08 29.29 -18.48
CA PHE A 48 11.51 30.60 -18.79
C PHE A 48 9.99 30.45 -19.01
N GLY A 49 9.21 31.46 -18.60
CA GLY A 49 7.74 31.49 -18.77
C GLY A 49 6.96 31.46 -17.46
N ARG A 50 5.67 31.06 -17.54
CA ARG A 50 4.76 31.08 -16.38
C ARG A 50 5.22 30.09 -15.31
N LYS A 51 5.54 30.60 -14.12
CA LYS A 51 5.90 29.78 -12.95
C LYS A 51 4.83 28.72 -12.69
N ARG A 52 5.28 27.49 -12.43
CA ARG A 52 4.39 26.39 -12.05
C ARG A 52 3.74 26.68 -10.70
N LYS A 53 2.50 26.20 -10.54
CA LYS A 53 1.81 26.20 -9.24
C LYS A 53 2.53 25.28 -8.27
N ASP A 54 2.61 25.70 -7.01
CA ASP A 54 3.36 24.98 -5.99
C ASP A 54 2.89 23.53 -5.83
N ARG A 55 3.83 22.61 -5.93
CA ARG A 55 3.59 21.17 -5.85
C ARG A 55 3.52 20.69 -4.40
N ILE A 56 4.15 21.40 -3.47
CA ILE A 56 3.99 21.10 -2.03
C ILE A 56 2.54 21.33 -1.61
N SER A 57 1.95 22.48 -1.94
CA SER A 57 0.54 22.74 -1.63
C SER A 57 -0.43 21.74 -2.28
N ILE A 58 -0.17 21.34 -3.53
CA ILE A 58 -1.00 20.33 -4.19
C ILE A 58 -0.85 18.95 -3.52
N ALA A 59 0.35 18.56 -3.11
CA ALA A 59 0.56 17.30 -2.39
C ALA A 59 -0.13 17.30 -1.02
N LYS A 60 -0.04 18.40 -0.26
CA LYS A 60 -0.81 18.61 0.97
C LYS A 60 -2.32 18.49 0.72
N ALA A 61 -2.82 19.07 -0.36
CA ALA A 61 -4.23 18.96 -0.73
C ALA A 61 -4.65 17.50 -1.04
N PHE A 62 -3.78 16.68 -1.63
CA PHE A 62 -4.06 15.24 -1.81
C PHE A 62 -4.05 14.45 -0.51
N VAL A 63 -3.22 14.83 0.46
CA VAL A 63 -3.29 14.27 1.82
C VAL A 63 -4.60 14.68 2.50
N ALA A 64 -4.98 15.96 2.38
CA ALA A 64 -6.28 16.44 2.87
C ALA A 64 -7.43 15.65 2.21
N LYS A 65 -7.35 15.39 0.90
CA LYS A 65 -8.33 14.55 0.20
C LYS A 65 -8.56 13.20 0.92
N MET A 66 -7.50 12.56 1.42
CA MET A 66 -7.60 11.29 2.13
C MET A 66 -8.19 11.45 3.52
N VAL A 67 -7.68 12.40 4.33
CA VAL A 67 -8.12 12.66 5.71
C VAL A 67 -9.59 13.10 5.78
N PHE A 68 -10.00 13.98 4.86
CA PHE A 68 -11.37 14.47 4.80
C PHE A 68 -12.31 13.52 4.04
N LYS A 69 -11.78 12.46 3.42
CA LYS A 69 -12.51 11.43 2.66
C LYS A 69 -13.27 11.98 1.45
N PHE A 70 -12.66 12.93 0.73
CA PHE A 70 -13.27 13.44 -0.50
C PHE A 70 -13.11 12.45 -1.64
N ASP A 71 -14.21 12.06 -2.27
CA ASP A 71 -14.21 11.17 -3.43
C ASP A 71 -13.51 11.81 -4.63
N HIS A 72 -13.97 13.01 -4.98
CA HIS A 72 -13.60 13.71 -6.20
C HIS A 72 -12.65 14.86 -5.89
N THR A 73 -11.69 15.08 -6.78
CA THR A 73 -10.78 16.24 -6.70
C THR A 73 -11.55 17.56 -6.85
N ASP A 74 -12.70 17.57 -7.53
CA ASP A 74 -13.54 18.75 -7.64
C ASP A 74 -14.13 19.16 -6.29
N THR A 75 -14.65 18.19 -5.53
CA THR A 75 -15.14 18.40 -4.17
C THR A 75 -14.05 18.95 -3.25
N LEU A 76 -12.81 18.42 -3.37
CA LEU A 76 -11.66 18.97 -2.66
C LEU A 76 -11.41 20.43 -3.04
N ILE A 77 -11.40 20.77 -4.33
CA ILE A 77 -11.14 22.15 -4.81
C ILE A 77 -12.24 23.10 -4.32
N GLU A 78 -13.50 22.69 -4.39
CA GLU A 78 -14.64 23.46 -3.88
C GLU A 78 -14.56 23.66 -2.37
N TYR A 79 -14.20 22.61 -1.63
CA TYR A 79 -14.01 22.68 -0.19
C TYR A 79 -12.88 23.66 0.17
N LEU A 80 -11.73 23.57 -0.48
CA LEU A 80 -10.60 24.49 -0.27
C LEU A 80 -10.95 25.94 -0.63
N LYS A 81 -11.87 26.18 -1.58
CA LYS A 81 -12.34 27.54 -1.89
C LYS A 81 -13.23 28.11 -0.80
N LYS A 82 -13.99 27.26 -0.10
CA LYS A 82 -14.96 27.66 0.94
C LYS A 82 -14.38 27.70 2.35
N CYS A 83 -13.48 26.78 2.68
CA CYS A 83 -12.88 26.65 4.00
C CYS A 83 -11.49 27.28 4.03
N ASP A 84 -11.36 28.41 4.72
CA ASP A 84 -10.13 29.18 4.78
C ASP A 84 -9.03 28.44 5.55
N ASP A 85 -9.36 27.74 6.64
CA ASP A 85 -8.37 27.07 7.50
C ASP A 85 -7.61 25.97 6.76
N THR A 86 -8.32 24.98 6.21
CA THR A 86 -7.68 23.89 5.47
C THR A 86 -6.95 24.41 4.23
N ARG A 87 -7.44 25.49 3.60
CA ARG A 87 -6.78 26.15 2.47
C ARG A 87 -5.41 26.73 2.89
N ARG A 88 -5.37 27.45 4.01
CA ARG A 88 -4.15 28.04 4.57
C ARG A 88 -3.18 26.97 5.06
N LEU A 89 -3.67 25.89 5.66
CA LEU A 89 -2.85 24.73 6.05
C LEU A 89 -2.19 24.04 4.82
N CYS A 90 -2.89 24.01 3.68
CA CYS A 90 -2.31 23.57 2.41
C CYS A 90 -1.29 24.56 1.83
N GLY A 91 -1.27 25.82 2.28
CA GLY A 91 -0.33 26.86 1.84
C GLY A 91 -0.89 27.85 0.82
N TRP A 92 -2.22 27.98 0.72
CA TRP A 92 -2.87 29.04 -0.05
C TRP A 92 -3.55 30.03 0.90
N GLU A 93 -3.20 31.31 0.80
CA GLU A 93 -3.88 32.36 1.58
C GLU A 93 -5.28 32.62 1.04
N ASN A 94 -5.41 32.68 -0.29
CA ASN A 94 -6.63 33.13 -0.96
C ASN A 94 -7.19 32.09 -1.94
N ALA A 95 -8.52 32.05 -2.09
CA ALA A 95 -9.21 31.12 -2.97
C ALA A 95 -8.76 31.17 -4.44
N PHE A 96 -8.39 32.36 -4.95
CA PHE A 96 -7.93 32.53 -6.34
C PHE A 96 -6.55 31.90 -6.60
N GLN A 97 -5.78 31.58 -5.56
CA GLN A 97 -4.47 30.92 -5.71
C GLN A 97 -4.63 29.44 -6.05
N ILE A 98 -5.77 28.84 -5.67
CA ILE A 98 -6.08 27.43 -5.86
C ILE A 98 -6.05 27.09 -7.37
N PRO A 99 -5.20 26.12 -7.78
CA PRO A 99 -5.12 25.73 -9.18
C PRO A 99 -6.41 25.10 -9.71
N SER A 100 -6.58 25.16 -11.03
CA SER A 100 -7.68 24.46 -11.71
C SER A 100 -7.57 22.93 -11.59
N LYS A 101 -8.70 22.23 -11.76
CA LYS A 101 -8.78 20.76 -11.82
C LYS A 101 -7.74 20.15 -12.78
N ALA A 102 -7.55 20.74 -13.96
CA ALA A 102 -6.58 20.28 -14.94
C ALA A 102 -5.13 20.34 -14.39
N THR A 103 -4.83 21.33 -13.55
CA THR A 103 -3.51 21.45 -12.90
C THR A 103 -3.32 20.39 -11.82
N PHE A 104 -4.35 20.12 -11.01
CA PHE A 104 -4.34 19.01 -10.05
C PHE A 104 -4.15 17.65 -10.74
N SER A 105 -4.86 17.41 -11.85
CA SER A 105 -4.73 16.17 -12.62
C SER A 105 -3.33 15.96 -13.17
N ARG A 106 -2.72 17.01 -13.76
CA ARG A 106 -1.32 16.97 -14.22
C ARG A 106 -0.34 16.71 -13.08
N ALA A 107 -0.49 17.43 -11.97
CA ALA A 107 0.36 17.23 -10.79
C ALA A 107 0.23 15.81 -10.22
N PHE A 108 -0.98 15.26 -10.16
CA PHE A 108 -1.21 13.90 -9.69
C PHE A 108 -0.55 12.86 -10.61
N LYS A 109 -0.61 13.06 -11.94
CA LYS A 109 0.12 12.21 -12.87
C LYS A 109 1.63 12.27 -12.62
N GLU A 110 2.20 13.46 -12.46
CA GLU A 110 3.62 13.63 -12.12
C GLU A 110 4.00 12.91 -10.81
N PHE A 111 3.17 13.04 -9.77
CA PHE A 111 3.38 12.37 -8.49
C PHE A 111 3.30 10.84 -8.61
N ALA A 112 2.37 10.33 -9.40
CA ALA A 112 2.22 8.90 -9.65
C ALA A 112 3.42 8.34 -10.42
N ASP A 113 3.80 8.98 -11.54
CA ASP A 113 4.90 8.53 -12.40
C ASP A 113 6.24 8.54 -11.65
N SER A 114 6.46 9.53 -10.77
CA SER A 114 7.66 9.65 -9.94
C SER A 114 7.63 8.81 -8.65
N ARG A 115 6.54 8.08 -8.40
CA ARG A 115 6.30 7.32 -7.15
C ARG A 115 6.47 8.16 -5.88
N LEU A 116 6.08 9.45 -5.94
CA LEU A 116 6.24 10.40 -4.84
C LEU A 116 5.70 9.88 -3.50
N PRO A 117 4.43 9.43 -3.38
CA PRO A 117 3.91 8.98 -2.10
C PRO A 117 4.64 7.71 -1.60
N GLN A 118 5.08 6.81 -2.49
CA GLN A 118 5.88 5.65 -2.11
C GLN A 118 7.22 6.07 -1.49
N ASN A 119 7.91 7.05 -2.09
CA ASN A 119 9.20 7.52 -1.60
C ASN A 119 9.08 8.25 -0.25
N ILE A 120 8.01 9.03 -0.07
CA ILE A 120 7.71 9.68 1.22
C ILE A 120 7.42 8.62 2.30
N HIS A 121 6.61 7.61 1.96
CA HIS A 121 6.29 6.51 2.87
C HIS A 121 7.54 5.76 3.31
N GLU A 122 8.39 5.39 2.36
CA GLU A 122 9.66 4.72 2.64
C GLU A 122 10.58 5.53 3.56
N ALA A 123 10.81 6.80 3.23
CA ALA A 123 11.66 7.67 4.04
C ALA A 123 11.11 7.85 5.46
N MET A 124 9.79 7.99 5.61
CA MET A 124 9.12 8.09 6.90
C MET A 124 9.30 6.79 7.71
N VAL A 125 9.07 5.62 7.11
CA VAL A 125 9.25 4.32 7.79
C VAL A 125 10.69 4.13 8.23
N ILE A 126 11.67 4.34 7.34
CA ILE A 126 13.10 4.20 7.68
C ILE A 126 13.48 5.13 8.82
N LYS A 127 13.03 6.39 8.78
CA LYS A 127 13.36 7.41 9.79
C LYS A 127 12.80 7.09 11.18
N TYR A 128 11.56 6.61 11.28
CA TYR A 128 10.89 6.46 12.58
C TYR A 128 10.82 5.01 13.09
N CYS A 129 10.90 4.03 12.19
CA CYS A 129 10.80 2.61 12.50
C CYS A 129 12.10 1.84 12.20
N GLY A 130 12.97 2.32 11.31
CA GLY A 130 14.11 1.52 10.82
C GLY A 130 15.17 1.14 11.86
N GLN A 131 15.37 1.97 12.89
CA GLN A 131 16.28 1.64 14.00
C GLN A 131 15.62 0.77 15.08
N LYS A 132 14.31 0.54 15.00
CA LYS A 132 13.55 -0.23 15.98
C LYS A 132 13.40 -1.67 15.49
N LEU A 133 13.44 -2.61 16.43
CA LEU A 133 13.10 -4.00 16.15
C LEU A 133 11.57 -4.14 16.13
N ALA A 134 11.02 -4.55 15.01
CA ALA A 134 9.64 -5.00 14.94
C ALA A 134 9.54 -6.42 15.50
N GLY A 135 8.56 -6.66 16.35
CA GLY A 135 8.27 -8.01 16.83
C GLY A 135 7.85 -8.87 15.65
N HIS A 136 6.91 -8.40 14.83
CA HIS A 136 6.39 -9.17 13.71
C HIS A 136 5.99 -8.31 12.52
N ILE A 137 5.97 -8.92 11.34
CA ILE A 137 5.31 -8.39 10.15
C ILE A 137 4.07 -9.24 9.87
N SER A 138 2.92 -8.61 9.81
CA SER A 138 1.68 -9.21 9.35
C SER A 138 1.46 -8.87 7.88
N ARG A 139 1.29 -9.90 7.06
CA ARG A 139 1.05 -9.76 5.62
C ARG A 139 -0.38 -10.13 5.28
N ASP A 140 -1.04 -9.22 4.57
CA ASP A 140 -2.38 -9.47 4.04
C ASP A 140 -2.63 -8.70 2.74
N ALA A 141 -3.55 -9.20 1.94
CA ALA A 141 -3.93 -8.61 0.67
C ALA A 141 -5.41 -8.23 0.66
N THR A 142 -5.72 -7.06 0.10
CA THR A 142 -7.10 -6.57 0.03
C THR A 142 -7.52 -6.24 -1.39
N ALA A 143 -8.77 -6.58 -1.72
CA ALA A 143 -9.37 -6.27 -3.00
C ALA A 143 -9.57 -4.75 -3.14
N ILE A 144 -9.14 -4.21 -4.28
CA ILE A 144 -9.29 -2.80 -4.61
C ILE A 144 -10.14 -2.70 -5.88
N GLU A 145 -11.37 -2.22 -5.71
CA GLU A 145 -12.29 -1.99 -6.82
C GLU A 145 -11.88 -0.76 -7.62
N ALA A 146 -11.74 -0.93 -8.94
CA ALA A 146 -11.42 0.15 -9.85
C ALA A 146 -12.57 0.37 -10.83
N ARG A 147 -12.73 1.63 -11.24
CA ARG A 147 -13.76 2.04 -12.22
C ARG A 147 -13.17 2.09 -13.62
N GLU A 148 -12.60 0.98 -14.06
CA GLU A 148 -12.00 0.87 -15.39
C GLU A 148 -12.30 -0.50 -16.02
N LYS A 149 -12.15 -0.59 -17.34
CA LYS A 149 -12.43 -1.84 -18.05
C LYS A 149 -11.31 -2.86 -17.76
N PRO A 150 -11.64 -4.10 -17.41
CA PRO A 150 -10.64 -5.14 -17.24
C PRO A 150 -9.97 -5.43 -18.59
N VAL A 151 -8.65 -5.53 -18.57
CA VAL A 151 -7.89 -5.99 -19.73
C VAL A 151 -8.15 -7.48 -19.90
N LYS A 152 -8.63 -7.88 -21.07
CA LYS A 152 -8.72 -9.30 -21.40
C LYS A 152 -7.29 -9.81 -21.55
N THR A 153 -6.90 -10.75 -20.70
CA THR A 153 -5.67 -11.52 -20.94
C THR A 153 -5.94 -12.34 -22.18
N GLU A 154 -5.30 -11.99 -23.30
CA GLU A 154 -5.19 -12.91 -24.41
C GLU A 154 -4.52 -14.16 -23.85
N LYS A 155 -5.20 -15.30 -23.94
CA LYS A 155 -4.53 -16.56 -23.65
C LYS A 155 -3.47 -16.62 -24.74
N ASP A 156 -2.20 -16.50 -24.36
CA ASP A 156 -1.11 -16.81 -25.27
C ASP A 156 -1.52 -18.10 -25.98
N GLU A 157 -1.44 -18.10 -27.32
CA GLU A 157 -1.60 -19.29 -28.14
C GLU A 157 -0.42 -20.23 -27.89
N VAL A 158 -0.16 -20.56 -26.63
CA VAL A 158 0.52 -21.79 -26.27
C VAL A 158 -0.44 -22.87 -26.72
N THR A 159 -0.19 -23.38 -27.92
CA THR A 159 -0.80 -24.61 -28.43
C THR A 159 -0.83 -25.57 -27.26
N PRO A 160 -2.01 -25.93 -26.73
CA PRO A 160 -2.05 -26.78 -25.55
C PRO A 160 -1.44 -28.10 -25.99
N GLY A 161 -0.20 -28.35 -25.54
CA GLY A 161 0.44 -29.65 -25.70
C GLY A 161 -0.55 -30.73 -25.27
N PRO A 162 -0.54 -31.90 -25.93
CA PRO A 162 -1.59 -32.90 -25.79
C PRO A 162 -1.93 -33.12 -24.32
N LYS A 163 -3.17 -32.81 -23.93
CA LYS A 163 -3.64 -32.97 -22.55
C LYS A 163 -3.42 -34.43 -22.16
N ARG A 164 -2.45 -34.69 -21.28
CA ARG A 164 -2.19 -36.03 -20.76
C ARG A 164 -3.48 -36.59 -20.16
N LYS A 165 -3.77 -37.86 -20.46
CA LYS A 165 -4.83 -38.60 -19.77
C LYS A 165 -4.53 -38.57 -18.27
N ARG A 166 -5.54 -38.29 -17.45
CA ARG A 166 -5.40 -38.35 -15.98
C ARG A 166 -4.85 -39.73 -15.60
N GLY A 167 -3.72 -39.77 -14.90
CA GLY A 167 -3.09 -41.02 -14.48
C GLY A 167 -1.60 -40.87 -14.17
N ARG A 168 -1.03 -41.92 -13.59
CA ARG A 168 0.41 -42.05 -13.35
C ARG A 168 1.16 -42.08 -14.70
N PRO A 169 2.29 -41.37 -14.86
CA PRO A 169 3.14 -41.45 -16.05
C PRO A 169 3.51 -42.91 -16.35
N ARG A 170 3.63 -43.27 -17.64
CA ARG A 170 4.03 -44.63 -18.02
C ARG A 170 5.49 -44.88 -17.59
N LYS A 171 5.82 -46.12 -17.21
CA LYS A 171 7.18 -46.51 -16.82
C LYS A 171 8.12 -46.24 -18.01
N GLY A 172 9.10 -45.35 -17.83
CA GLY A 172 10.05 -44.92 -18.88
C GLY A 172 9.73 -43.58 -19.56
N GLU A 173 8.61 -42.93 -19.23
CA GLU A 173 8.25 -41.62 -19.78
C GLU A 173 9.02 -40.50 -19.05
N VAL A 174 10.00 -39.88 -19.70
CA VAL A 174 10.70 -38.70 -19.17
C VAL A 174 9.72 -37.52 -19.16
N LEU A 175 9.36 -37.04 -17.97
CA LEU A 175 8.54 -35.84 -17.87
C LEU A 175 9.38 -34.62 -18.25
N PRO A 176 8.94 -33.76 -19.18
CA PRO A 176 9.54 -32.43 -19.30
C PRO A 176 9.40 -31.74 -17.94
N SER A 177 10.50 -31.12 -17.49
CA SER A 177 10.49 -30.34 -16.26
C SER A 177 9.37 -29.30 -16.33
N LYS A 178 8.52 -29.25 -15.31
CA LYS A 178 7.50 -28.20 -15.24
C LYS A 178 8.23 -26.85 -15.26
N PRO A 179 7.75 -25.85 -16.00
CA PRO A 179 8.31 -24.52 -15.93
C PRO A 179 8.30 -24.06 -14.47
N GLU A 180 9.40 -23.46 -14.03
CA GLU A 180 9.53 -22.94 -12.67
C GLU A 180 8.41 -21.95 -12.38
N LYS A 181 7.83 -22.03 -11.19
CA LYS A 181 6.79 -21.08 -10.81
C LYS A 181 7.45 -19.75 -10.49
N ARG A 182 6.70 -18.66 -10.64
CA ARG A 182 7.15 -17.31 -10.27
C ARG A 182 7.77 -17.27 -8.86
N VAL A 183 7.14 -17.90 -7.87
CA VAL A 183 7.64 -17.92 -6.48
C VAL A 183 9.01 -18.59 -6.36
N ASP A 184 9.28 -19.62 -7.19
CA ASP A 184 10.57 -20.33 -7.19
C ASP A 184 11.69 -19.40 -7.70
N LEU A 185 11.39 -18.66 -8.78
CA LEU A 185 12.30 -17.70 -9.39
C LEU A 185 12.54 -16.46 -8.51
N GLN A 186 11.57 -16.07 -7.70
CA GLN A 186 11.64 -14.84 -6.92
C GLN A 186 12.73 -14.86 -5.85
N ALA A 187 13.02 -16.02 -5.26
CA ALA A 187 13.98 -16.15 -4.17
C ALA A 187 15.42 -15.77 -4.59
N THR A 188 15.77 -15.95 -5.87
CA THR A 188 17.12 -15.73 -6.41
C THR A 188 17.25 -14.42 -7.18
N ARG A 189 16.15 -13.73 -7.46
CA ARG A 189 16.10 -12.50 -8.25
C ARG A 189 16.21 -11.25 -7.39
N SER A 190 16.62 -10.15 -8.04
CA SER A 190 16.60 -8.84 -7.43
C SER A 190 15.15 -8.40 -7.14
N LEU A 191 14.99 -7.48 -6.19
CA LEU A 191 13.68 -6.87 -5.91
C LEU A 191 13.09 -6.20 -7.17
N GLU A 192 13.92 -5.54 -7.98
CA GLU A 192 13.45 -4.81 -9.15
C GLU A 192 12.90 -5.75 -10.23
N ASP A 193 13.61 -6.84 -10.52
CA ASP A 193 13.16 -7.87 -11.47
C ASP A 193 11.85 -8.51 -10.99
N ASN A 194 11.79 -8.80 -9.68
CA ASN A 194 10.61 -9.37 -9.06
C ASN A 194 9.40 -8.44 -9.14
N LEU A 195 9.57 -7.14 -8.93
CA LEU A 195 8.49 -6.15 -9.07
C LEU A 195 8.04 -6.00 -10.52
N ASN A 196 8.97 -6.04 -11.49
CA ASN A 196 8.67 -5.89 -12.91
C ASN A 196 7.92 -7.11 -13.50
N ASP A 197 8.10 -8.31 -12.93
CA ASP A 197 7.36 -9.52 -13.33
C ASP A 197 5.92 -9.57 -12.76
N LEU A 198 5.58 -8.76 -11.76
CA LEU A 198 4.22 -8.76 -11.21
C LEU A 198 3.23 -8.12 -12.19
N PRO A 199 2.11 -8.78 -12.53
CA PRO A 199 1.11 -8.17 -13.39
C PRO A 199 0.43 -7.01 -12.66
N THR A 200 0.38 -5.85 -13.30
CA THR A 200 -0.24 -4.64 -12.74
C THR A 200 -1.40 -4.12 -13.60
N HIS A 201 -1.90 -4.89 -14.58
CA HIS A 201 -3.05 -4.45 -15.36
C HIS A 201 -4.35 -4.69 -14.59
N CYS A 202 -5.35 -3.83 -14.79
CA CYS A 202 -6.68 -4.03 -14.22
C CYS A 202 -7.30 -5.30 -14.80
N ASN A 203 -7.77 -6.19 -13.93
CA ASN A 203 -8.50 -7.37 -14.35
C ASN A 203 -9.54 -7.79 -13.31
N VAL A 204 -10.06 -9.01 -13.43
CA VAL A 204 -11.12 -9.53 -12.57
C VAL A 204 -10.51 -10.41 -11.48
N GLY A 205 -10.75 -10.03 -10.22
CA GLY A 205 -10.47 -10.86 -9.05
C GLY A 205 -11.68 -11.72 -8.69
N THR A 206 -11.43 -12.85 -8.04
CA THR A 206 -12.50 -13.68 -7.47
C THR A 206 -12.05 -14.18 -6.12
N LYS A 207 -12.94 -14.09 -5.12
CA LYS A 207 -12.74 -14.63 -3.77
C LYS A 207 -13.98 -15.40 -3.36
N LYS A 208 -13.80 -16.48 -2.60
CA LYS A 208 -14.92 -17.10 -1.88
C LYS A 208 -15.06 -16.41 -0.53
N ASN A 209 -16.26 -15.93 -0.23
CA ASN A 209 -16.54 -15.36 1.08
C ASN A 209 -16.68 -16.46 2.14
N SER A 210 -16.80 -16.07 3.40
CA SER A 210 -16.95 -16.99 4.54
C SER A 210 -18.21 -17.86 4.47
N LYS A 211 -19.22 -17.43 3.71
CA LYS A 211 -20.46 -18.18 3.43
C LYS A 211 -20.34 -19.12 2.23
N GLY A 212 -19.18 -19.19 1.59
CA GLY A 212 -18.90 -20.07 0.44
C GLY A 212 -19.30 -19.50 -0.92
N TYR A 213 -19.90 -18.30 -0.99
CA TYR A 213 -20.27 -17.65 -2.24
C TYR A 213 -19.06 -17.04 -2.93
N LYS A 214 -19.06 -17.08 -4.27
CA LYS A 214 -18.04 -16.40 -5.08
C LYS A 214 -18.40 -14.94 -5.22
N GLU A 215 -17.52 -14.08 -4.74
CA GLU A 215 -17.53 -12.64 -4.99
C GLU A 215 -16.47 -12.31 -6.03
N THR A 216 -16.85 -11.47 -6.99
CA THR A 216 -15.96 -10.99 -8.05
C THR A 216 -15.84 -9.48 -7.97
N TRP A 217 -14.66 -8.96 -8.30
CA TRP A 217 -14.45 -7.52 -8.41
C TRP A 217 -13.58 -7.22 -9.61
N ILE A 218 -13.75 -6.02 -10.17
CA ILE A 218 -12.92 -5.49 -11.24
C ILE A 218 -11.95 -4.49 -10.61
N GLY A 219 -10.65 -4.67 -10.84
CA GLY A 219 -9.64 -3.73 -10.37
C GLY A 219 -8.31 -4.40 -10.06
N TYR A 220 -7.87 -4.20 -8.82
CA TYR A 220 -6.54 -4.57 -8.35
C TYR A 220 -6.60 -5.33 -7.03
N LYS A 221 -5.41 -5.73 -6.58
CA LYS A 221 -5.18 -6.23 -5.24
C LYS A 221 -3.99 -5.48 -4.62
N LEU A 222 -4.20 -4.93 -3.42
CA LEU A 222 -3.15 -4.25 -2.66
C LEU A 222 -2.65 -5.20 -1.57
N HIS A 223 -1.35 -5.46 -1.57
CA HIS A 223 -0.65 -6.30 -0.60
C HIS A 223 0.11 -5.40 0.36
N LEU A 224 -0.08 -5.58 1.67
CA LEU A 224 0.55 -4.76 2.70
C LEU A 224 1.31 -5.63 3.69
N ASP A 225 2.49 -5.15 4.09
CA ASP A 225 3.17 -5.60 5.31
C ASP A 225 2.96 -4.54 6.38
N CYS A 226 2.48 -4.97 7.55
CA CYS A 226 2.25 -4.13 8.71
C CYS A 226 3.05 -4.65 9.91
N ILE A 227 3.71 -3.75 10.63
CA ILE A 227 4.41 -4.09 11.89
C ILE A 227 3.49 -3.87 13.10
N ASP A 228 4.04 -4.12 14.30
CA ASP A 228 3.41 -3.81 15.57
C ASP A 228 2.85 -2.37 15.61
N GLY A 229 1.69 -2.19 16.23
CA GLY A 229 1.01 -0.88 16.28
C GLY A 229 0.24 -0.50 15.02
N ASP A 230 -0.08 -1.47 14.15
CA ASP A 230 -0.85 -1.29 12.92
C ASP A 230 -0.18 -0.29 11.95
N ILE A 231 1.15 -0.31 11.88
CA ILE A 231 1.93 0.58 11.01
C ILE A 231 2.24 -0.14 9.69
N PRO A 232 1.69 0.30 8.54
CA PRO A 232 2.08 -0.27 7.25
C PRO A 232 3.50 0.19 6.87
N ILE A 233 4.36 -0.76 6.52
CA ILE A 233 5.77 -0.51 6.20
C ILE A 233 6.12 -0.72 4.74
N SER A 234 5.37 -1.56 4.01
CA SER A 234 5.54 -1.76 2.57
C SER A 234 4.21 -2.12 1.92
N ALA A 235 4.11 -1.82 0.63
CA ALA A 235 2.88 -1.97 -0.14
C ALA A 235 3.19 -2.27 -1.60
N ILE A 236 2.50 -3.25 -2.18
CA ILE A 236 2.59 -3.59 -3.60
C ILE A 236 1.17 -3.69 -4.18
N LEU A 237 0.93 -3.07 -5.33
CA LEU A 237 -0.33 -3.16 -6.07
C LEU A 237 -0.14 -4.11 -7.26
N THR A 238 -1.02 -5.10 -7.39
CA THR A 238 -1.03 -6.06 -8.49
C THR A 238 -2.40 -6.16 -9.14
N ALA A 239 -2.48 -6.87 -10.26
CA ALA A 239 -3.73 -7.29 -10.86
C ALA A 239 -4.59 -8.06 -9.85
N ALA A 240 -5.91 -7.92 -9.94
CA ALA A 240 -6.86 -8.51 -9.00
C ALA A 240 -6.81 -10.05 -8.97
N SER A 241 -6.49 -10.69 -10.10
CA SER A 241 -6.44 -12.15 -10.22
C SER A 241 -5.15 -12.80 -9.67
N LEU A 242 -4.13 -12.01 -9.32
CA LEU A 242 -2.85 -12.56 -8.88
C LEU A 242 -3.01 -13.28 -7.53
N HIS A 243 -2.39 -14.46 -7.39
CA HIS A 243 -2.38 -15.19 -6.13
C HIS A 243 -1.42 -14.56 -5.12
N ASP A 244 -1.83 -14.49 -3.86
CA ASP A 244 -1.16 -13.67 -2.83
C ASP A 244 0.26 -14.15 -2.53
N SER A 245 0.49 -15.47 -2.57
CA SER A 245 1.81 -16.07 -2.42
C SER A 245 2.86 -15.54 -3.42
N GLN A 246 2.44 -15.06 -4.60
CA GLN A 246 3.35 -14.53 -5.62
C GLN A 246 3.90 -13.14 -5.29
N VAL A 247 3.40 -12.48 -4.24
CA VAL A 247 3.87 -11.15 -3.83
C VAL A 247 4.67 -11.22 -2.53
N ALA A 248 4.62 -12.36 -1.83
CA ALA A 248 5.25 -12.54 -0.52
C ALA A 248 6.77 -12.27 -0.50
N ILE A 249 7.52 -12.86 -1.44
CA ILE A 249 8.97 -12.67 -1.52
C ILE A 249 9.34 -11.22 -1.89
N PRO A 250 8.79 -10.61 -2.96
CA PRO A 250 9.03 -9.20 -3.26
C PRO A 250 8.70 -8.26 -2.09
N LEU A 251 7.58 -8.52 -1.39
CA LEU A 251 7.19 -7.69 -0.25
C LEU A 251 8.14 -7.87 0.95
N ALA A 252 8.61 -9.10 1.21
CA ALA A 252 9.63 -9.36 2.23
C ALA A 252 10.97 -8.68 1.88
N GLN A 253 11.38 -8.70 0.61
CA GLN A 253 12.57 -7.98 0.11
C GLN A 253 12.45 -6.46 0.31
N MET A 254 11.26 -5.89 0.17
CA MET A 254 11.01 -4.48 0.45
C MET A 254 11.06 -4.18 1.95
N SER A 255 10.41 -5.02 2.76
CA SER A 255 10.28 -4.81 4.20
C SER A 255 11.61 -4.95 4.94
N SER A 256 12.46 -5.92 4.57
CA SER A 256 13.77 -6.14 5.20
C SER A 256 14.76 -4.97 4.98
N LYS A 257 14.59 -4.20 3.90
CA LYS A 257 15.35 -2.97 3.65
C LYS A 257 14.92 -1.80 4.53
N ARG A 258 13.74 -1.89 5.16
CA ARG A 258 13.11 -0.77 5.90
C ARG A 258 13.14 -0.97 7.40
N VAL A 259 12.90 -2.19 7.88
CA VAL A 259 12.77 -2.52 9.30
C VAL A 259 13.31 -3.94 9.54
N ALA A 260 13.99 -4.16 10.66
CA ALA A 260 14.35 -5.48 11.14
C ALA A 260 13.19 -6.11 11.91
N ASN A 261 12.82 -7.35 11.62
CA ASN A 261 11.73 -8.05 12.31
C ASN A 261 12.11 -9.49 12.71
N LEU A 262 11.39 -10.05 13.69
CA LEU A 262 11.65 -11.40 14.19
C LEU A 262 10.73 -12.45 13.55
N TYR A 263 9.44 -12.13 13.40
CA TYR A 263 8.44 -13.06 12.90
C TYR A 263 7.76 -12.54 11.63
N ASP A 264 7.37 -13.44 10.74
CA ASP A 264 6.52 -13.15 9.58
C ASP A 264 5.19 -13.91 9.75
N LEU A 265 4.07 -13.20 9.86
CA LEU A 265 2.73 -13.76 10.09
C LEU A 265 1.90 -13.74 8.80
N MET A 266 1.45 -14.90 8.34
CA MET A 266 0.71 -15.01 7.07
C MET A 266 -0.40 -16.07 7.14
N ASP A 267 -1.45 -15.92 6.33
CA ASP A 267 -2.51 -16.93 6.26
C ASP A 267 -2.10 -18.16 5.42
N ALA A 268 -2.99 -19.16 5.35
CA ALA A 268 -2.73 -20.42 4.64
C ALA A 268 -2.59 -20.27 3.12
N ALA A 269 -2.96 -19.14 2.53
CA ALA A 269 -2.71 -18.88 1.11
C ALA A 269 -1.22 -18.63 0.83
N TYR A 270 -0.44 -18.29 1.85
CA TYR A 270 1.01 -18.08 1.74
C TYR A 270 1.84 -19.34 2.08
N ASP A 271 1.21 -20.48 2.37
CA ASP A 271 1.90 -21.70 2.78
C ASP A 271 2.64 -22.38 1.62
N SER A 272 3.88 -21.93 1.37
CA SER A 272 4.79 -22.41 0.33
C SER A 272 6.21 -22.60 0.88
N PRO A 273 6.90 -23.73 0.61
CA PRO A 273 8.27 -23.97 1.08
C PRO A 273 9.25 -22.83 0.80
N GLN A 274 9.17 -22.26 -0.41
CA GLN A 274 9.98 -21.14 -0.87
C GLN A 274 9.80 -19.88 -0.02
N ILE A 275 8.57 -19.60 0.44
CA ILE A 275 8.28 -18.45 1.30
C ILE A 275 8.87 -18.68 2.70
N HIS A 276 8.75 -19.91 3.22
CA HIS A 276 9.36 -20.28 4.50
C HIS A 276 10.89 -20.21 4.45
N GLU A 277 11.50 -20.74 3.39
CA GLU A 277 12.96 -20.71 3.19
C GLU A 277 13.48 -19.28 3.03
N PHE A 278 12.79 -18.45 2.25
CA PHE A 278 13.17 -17.05 2.06
C PHE A 278 13.02 -16.23 3.35
N SER A 279 11.95 -16.45 4.13
CA SER A 279 11.79 -15.82 5.45
C SER A 279 12.93 -16.21 6.40
N LYS A 280 13.30 -17.50 6.43
CA LYS A 280 14.42 -18.00 7.24
C LYS A 280 15.78 -17.47 6.77
N SER A 281 15.99 -17.29 5.46
CA SER A 281 17.25 -16.74 4.94
C SER A 281 17.45 -15.27 5.31
N LEU A 282 16.36 -14.54 5.59
CA LEU A 282 16.39 -13.20 6.19
C LEU A 282 16.60 -13.23 7.72
N GLY A 283 16.68 -14.41 8.34
CA GLY A 283 16.80 -14.58 9.79
C GLY A 283 15.48 -14.49 10.54
N HIS A 284 14.34 -14.50 9.85
CA HIS A 284 13.02 -14.42 10.46
C HIS A 284 12.45 -15.81 10.75
N ARG A 285 11.50 -15.89 11.68
CA ARG A 285 10.70 -17.09 11.92
C ARG A 285 9.32 -16.95 11.25
N PRO A 286 9.04 -17.66 10.15
CA PRO A 286 7.73 -17.65 9.53
C PRO A 286 6.71 -18.39 10.40
N ILE A 287 5.56 -17.76 10.63
CA ILE A 287 4.38 -18.34 11.25
C ILE A 287 3.23 -18.22 10.26
N VAL A 288 3.03 -19.29 9.50
CA VAL A 288 2.03 -19.38 8.43
C VAL A 288 0.98 -20.40 8.83
N ASP A 289 -0.31 -20.09 8.68
CA ASP A 289 -1.36 -21.10 8.90
C ASP A 289 -1.18 -22.27 7.94
N ASN A 290 -1.27 -23.49 8.47
CA ASN A 290 -1.03 -24.67 7.66
C ASN A 290 -2.17 -24.85 6.66
N ASN A 291 -1.83 -25.00 5.38
CA ASN A 291 -2.78 -25.40 4.37
C ASN A 291 -2.81 -26.94 4.30
N PRO A 292 -3.88 -27.60 4.79
CA PRO A 292 -3.93 -29.06 4.85
C PRO A 292 -3.84 -29.71 3.48
N ARG A 293 -4.19 -28.99 2.38
CA ARG A 293 -4.28 -29.51 1.02
C ARG A 293 -5.17 -30.78 0.97
N CYS A 294 -4.59 -31.97 1.11
CA CYS A 294 -5.29 -33.25 1.19
C CYS A 294 -5.06 -34.02 2.51
N GLY A 295 -4.29 -33.46 3.45
CA GLY A 295 -3.98 -34.06 4.76
C GLY A 295 -4.74 -33.39 5.91
N GLU A 296 -4.28 -33.66 7.13
CA GLU A 296 -4.86 -33.07 8.34
C GLU A 296 -4.32 -31.67 8.61
N LYS A 297 -5.13 -30.81 9.22
CA LYS A 297 -4.71 -29.47 9.61
C LYS A 297 -3.76 -29.56 10.79
N VAL A 298 -2.51 -29.13 10.58
CA VAL A 298 -1.53 -29.04 11.65
C VAL A 298 -1.85 -27.84 12.53
N LEU A 299 -2.07 -28.07 13.82
CA LEU A 299 -2.35 -27.03 14.80
C LEU A 299 -1.06 -26.41 15.32
N MET A 300 -1.08 -25.09 15.52
CA MET A 300 0.02 -24.37 16.17
C MET A 300 0.04 -24.65 17.67
N ASP A 301 1.23 -24.68 18.26
CA ASP A 301 1.39 -24.69 19.71
C ASP A 301 0.83 -23.39 20.33
N PRO A 302 0.49 -23.37 21.64
CA PRO A 302 -0.14 -22.23 22.28
C PRO A 302 0.63 -20.90 22.15
N ALA A 303 1.96 -20.93 22.20
CA ALA A 303 2.79 -19.72 22.11
C ALA A 303 2.82 -19.18 20.67
N THR A 304 3.01 -20.04 19.68
CA THR A 304 2.93 -19.67 18.26
C THR A 304 1.54 -19.17 17.90
N LYS A 305 0.48 -19.80 18.42
CA LYS A 305 -0.91 -19.36 18.22
C LYS A 305 -1.18 -17.97 18.79
N SER A 306 -0.66 -17.67 19.99
CA SER A 306 -0.76 -16.33 20.58
C SER A 306 -0.10 -15.27 19.72
N ARG A 307 1.11 -15.56 19.19
CA ARG A 307 1.80 -14.66 18.26
C ARG A 307 1.03 -14.51 16.94
N PHE A 308 0.51 -15.60 16.39
CA PHE A 308 -0.24 -15.63 15.14
C PHE A 308 -1.51 -14.77 15.19
N ALA A 309 -2.15 -14.63 16.37
CA ALA A 309 -3.32 -13.77 16.52
C ALA A 309 -3.06 -12.29 16.16
N GLN A 310 -1.81 -11.84 16.20
CA GLN A 310 -1.42 -10.48 15.81
C GLN A 310 -1.49 -10.25 14.29
N ARG A 311 -1.64 -11.31 13.46
CA ARG A 311 -1.85 -11.20 12.00
C ARG A 311 -2.98 -10.24 11.62
N THR A 312 -3.98 -10.13 12.50
CA THR A 312 -5.14 -9.23 12.37
C THR A 312 -4.77 -7.74 12.21
N SER A 313 -3.52 -7.33 12.51
CA SER A 313 -3.06 -5.95 12.29
C SER A 313 -3.15 -5.53 10.82
N ALA A 314 -2.76 -6.40 9.89
CA ALA A 314 -2.85 -6.10 8.46
C ALA A 314 -4.32 -5.96 8.00
N GLU A 315 -5.22 -6.79 8.53
CA GLU A 315 -6.66 -6.71 8.27
C GLU A 315 -7.28 -5.41 8.81
N ARG A 316 -6.85 -4.95 9.99
CA ARG A 316 -7.25 -3.64 10.56
C ARG A 316 -6.76 -2.49 9.70
N VAL A 317 -5.51 -2.51 9.23
CA VAL A 317 -4.97 -1.48 8.34
C VAL A 317 -5.71 -1.46 7.00
N ASN A 318 -5.99 -2.63 6.43
CA ASN A 318 -6.77 -2.77 5.20
C ASN A 318 -8.17 -2.16 5.34
N SER A 319 -8.86 -2.46 6.45
CA SER A 319 -10.17 -1.88 6.76
C SER A 319 -10.09 -0.37 6.96
N ASN A 320 -9.10 0.11 7.73
CA ASN A 320 -8.89 1.52 8.00
C ASN A 320 -8.61 2.32 6.71
N LEU A 321 -7.80 1.77 5.79
CA LEU A 321 -7.56 2.37 4.48
C LEU A 321 -8.87 2.55 3.70
N LYS A 322 -9.70 1.50 3.67
CA LYS A 322 -10.97 1.51 2.95
C LYS A 322 -11.98 2.48 3.55
N ASP A 323 -12.11 2.51 4.86
CA ASP A 323 -13.19 3.21 5.55
C ASP A 323 -12.82 4.65 5.93
N ASN A 324 -11.53 4.92 6.16
CA ASN A 324 -11.06 6.21 6.67
C ASN A 324 -10.13 6.99 5.76
N TYR A 325 -9.43 6.35 4.83
CA TYR A 325 -8.40 7.04 4.01
C TYR A 325 -8.58 6.81 2.50
N GLY A 326 -9.83 6.71 2.04
CA GLY A 326 -10.16 6.78 0.62
C GLY A 326 -9.89 5.53 -0.20
N GLY A 327 -9.64 4.37 0.43
CA GLY A 327 -9.37 3.10 -0.26
C GLY A 327 -10.54 2.55 -1.09
N ARG A 328 -11.78 2.95 -0.78
CA ARG A 328 -12.98 2.62 -1.59
C ARG A 328 -13.26 3.61 -2.73
N ASN A 329 -12.72 4.82 -2.64
CA ASN A 329 -13.17 5.96 -3.46
C ASN A 329 -12.15 6.29 -4.55
N ILE A 330 -11.84 5.28 -5.37
CA ILE A 330 -10.86 5.40 -6.45
C ILE A 330 -11.51 6.01 -7.68
N ARG A 331 -11.05 7.21 -8.04
CA ARG A 331 -11.54 8.01 -9.19
C ARG A 331 -10.44 8.28 -10.22
N VAL A 332 -9.45 7.39 -10.28
CA VAL A 332 -8.31 7.47 -11.21
C VAL A 332 -8.19 6.16 -11.97
N GLN A 333 -7.59 6.22 -13.17
CA GLN A 333 -7.41 5.09 -14.07
C GLN A 333 -5.93 4.73 -14.20
N GLY A 334 -5.62 3.44 -14.24
CA GLY A 334 -4.28 2.89 -14.39
C GLY A 334 -3.53 2.68 -13.07
N ALA A 335 -2.82 1.55 -12.99
CA ALA A 335 -2.19 1.06 -11.76
C ALA A 335 -1.25 2.06 -11.08
N THR A 336 -0.45 2.80 -11.86
CA THR A 336 0.47 3.81 -11.31
C THR A 336 -0.28 4.90 -10.53
N LYS A 337 -1.41 5.37 -11.07
CA LYS A 337 -2.25 6.39 -10.43
C LYS A 337 -3.05 5.82 -9.26
N VAL A 338 -3.57 4.60 -9.41
CA VAL A 338 -4.28 3.89 -8.33
C VAL A 338 -3.37 3.67 -7.14
N MET A 339 -2.15 3.18 -7.38
CA MET A 339 -1.13 3.00 -6.35
C MET A 339 -0.82 4.33 -5.66
N ALA A 340 -0.61 5.42 -6.42
CA ALA A 340 -0.35 6.72 -5.82
C ALA A 340 -1.50 7.21 -4.92
N HIS A 341 -2.76 7.04 -5.34
CA HIS A 341 -3.94 7.39 -4.54
C HIS A 341 -3.98 6.59 -3.23
N LEU A 342 -3.81 5.26 -3.30
CA LEU A 342 -3.79 4.39 -2.13
C LEU A 342 -2.63 4.74 -1.19
N MET A 343 -1.47 5.06 -1.75
CA MET A 343 -0.28 5.40 -0.96
C MET A 343 -0.43 6.72 -0.20
N PHE A 344 -1.15 7.73 -0.72
CA PHE A 344 -1.50 8.90 0.09
C PHE A 344 -2.33 8.52 1.32
N GLY A 345 -3.21 7.52 1.20
CA GLY A 345 -3.96 6.97 2.32
C GLY A 345 -3.07 6.18 3.30
N ILE A 346 -2.22 5.28 2.80
CA ILE A 346 -1.27 4.50 3.61
C ILE A 346 -0.31 5.40 4.39
N ILE A 347 0.21 6.44 3.77
CA ILE A 347 1.05 7.44 4.44
C ILE A 347 0.30 8.11 5.60
N SER A 348 -0.96 8.46 5.39
CA SER A 348 -1.79 9.08 6.43
C SER A 348 -1.98 8.15 7.63
N ILE A 349 -2.24 6.85 7.37
CA ILE A 349 -2.30 5.81 8.41
C ILE A 349 -0.95 5.70 9.13
N THR A 350 0.14 5.56 8.38
CA THR A 350 1.50 5.40 8.92
C THR A 350 1.84 6.56 9.86
N ALA A 351 1.64 7.79 9.40
CA ALA A 351 1.89 9.00 10.18
C ALA A 351 1.06 9.03 11.48
N MET A 352 -0.23 8.71 11.40
CA MET A 352 -1.10 8.71 12.57
C MET A 352 -0.75 7.64 13.59
N GLN A 353 -0.36 6.44 13.14
CA GLN A 353 0.06 5.38 14.04
C GLN A 353 1.42 5.68 14.70
N ILE A 354 2.36 6.26 13.95
CA ILE A 354 3.61 6.77 14.53
C ILE A 354 3.32 7.81 15.61
N PHE A 355 2.37 8.74 15.40
CA PHE A 355 1.99 9.71 16.43
C PHE A 355 1.36 9.08 17.66
N ARG A 356 0.55 8.03 17.50
CA ARG A 356 -0.05 7.32 18.63
C ARG A 356 1.00 6.58 19.46
N LEU A 357 2.07 6.10 18.85
CA LEU A 357 3.21 5.53 19.60
C LEU A 357 4.06 6.57 20.34
N LEU A 358 3.95 7.85 19.97
CA LEU A 358 4.65 8.96 20.61
C LEU A 358 3.79 9.68 21.69
N GLN A 359 2.52 9.29 21.81
CA GLN A 359 1.60 9.67 22.89
C GLN A 359 1.74 8.67 24.03
#